data_AF-A0A9N9JKE7-F1
#
_entry.id   AF-A0A9N9JKE7-F1
#
_cell.length_a   1.000
_cell.length_b   1.000
_cell.length_c   1.000
_cell.angle_alpha   90.00
_cell.angle_beta   90.00
_cell.angle_gamma   90.00
#
_symmetry.space_group_name_H-M   'P 1'
#
loop_
_entity.id
_entity.type
_entity.pdbx_description
1 polymer ?
#
loop_
_entity_poly.entity_id
_entity_poly.type
_entity_poly.pdbx_seq_one_letter_code
_entity_poly.pdbx_strand_id
1 'polypeptide(L)' 'MEQQQKEQESDDSDKEPSKISVSEGFAGLKKFIEFFEQQSDQHFRSEDLNVIRKYLPIMRCKDIESKKQ' A
#
# COMPACT_ATOMS: atom_id res chain seq x y z
N MET A 1 12.05 -36.94 -23.64
CA MET A 1 12.51 -35.92 -22.67
C MET A 1 12.24 -34.57 -23.29
N GLU A 2 11.51 -33.63 -22.73
CA GLU A 2 10.53 -33.56 -21.64
C GLU A 2 9.80 -32.26 -21.97
N GLN A 3 8.47 -32.28 -21.91
CA GLN A 3 7.63 -31.13 -22.19
C GLN A 3 7.91 -30.07 -21.12
N GLN A 4 8.58 -28.98 -21.49
CA GLN A 4 8.62 -27.78 -20.65
C GLN A 4 7.20 -27.22 -20.64
N GLN A 5 6.50 -27.50 -19.54
CA GLN A 5 5.30 -26.79 -19.12
C GLN A 5 5.65 -25.31 -19.07
N LYS A 6 5.27 -24.59 -20.12
CA LYS A 6 5.19 -23.15 -20.11
C LYS A 6 4.04 -22.83 -19.16
N GLU A 7 4.38 -22.59 -17.91
CA GLU A 7 3.49 -21.96 -16.94
C GLU A 7 2.90 -20.75 -17.66
N GLN A 8 1.60 -20.82 -17.95
CA GLN A 8 0.83 -19.62 -18.24
C GLN A 8 1.02 -18.75 -17.02
N GLU A 9 1.88 -17.72 -17.14
CA GLU A 9 1.67 -16.47 -16.44
C GLU A 9 0.31 -15.98 -16.92
N SER A 10 -0.73 -16.50 -16.26
CA SER A 10 -2.05 -15.95 -16.23
C SER A 10 -1.86 -14.51 -15.79
N ASP A 11 -2.00 -13.61 -16.75
CA ASP A 11 -2.18 -12.18 -16.61
C ASP A 11 -3.18 -11.89 -15.47
N ASP A 12 -2.70 -11.82 -14.23
CA ASP A 12 -3.49 -11.50 -13.02
C ASP A 12 -3.68 -9.98 -12.91
N SER A 13 -3.56 -9.25 -14.03
CA SER A 13 -3.73 -7.80 -14.08
C SER A 13 -5.21 -7.37 -14.02
N ASP A 14 -6.16 -8.32 -14.00
CA ASP A 14 -7.60 -8.04 -13.96
C ASP A 14 -8.26 -8.42 -12.61
N LYS A 15 -7.47 -8.74 -11.59
CA LYS A 15 -8.01 -9.00 -10.25
C LYS A 15 -8.20 -7.66 -9.52
N GLU A 16 -9.45 -7.21 -9.44
CA GLU A 16 -9.82 -6.04 -8.64
C GLU A 16 -9.31 -6.25 -7.19
N PRO A 17 -8.58 -5.28 -6.61
CA PRO A 17 -8.03 -5.45 -5.27
C PRO A 17 -9.16 -5.63 -4.26
N SER A 18 -8.99 -6.58 -3.35
CA SER A 18 -9.94 -6.84 -2.28
C SER A 18 -10.23 -5.56 -1.49
N LYS A 19 -11.51 -5.30 -1.21
CA LYS A 19 -11.91 -4.19 -0.33
C LYS A 19 -11.33 -4.42 1.07
N ILE A 20 -10.59 -3.44 1.57
CA ILE A 20 -10.02 -3.44 2.93
C ILE A 20 -10.81 -2.49 3.83
N SER A 21 -10.73 -2.73 5.14
CA SER A 21 -11.29 -1.78 6.13
C SER A 21 -10.48 -0.47 6.15
N VAL A 22 -11.11 0.60 6.65
CA VAL A 22 -10.42 1.89 6.85
C VAL A 22 -9.23 1.73 7.81
N SER A 23 -9.38 0.89 8.85
CA SER A 23 -8.31 0.63 9.82
C SER A 23 -7.11 -0.10 9.19
N GLU A 24 -7.37 -1.08 8.32
CA GLU A 24 -6.32 -1.81 7.59
C GLU A 24 -5.63 -0.90 6.58
N GLY A 25 -6.40 -0.05 5.87
CA GLY A 25 -5.84 0.95 4.97
C GLY A 25 -4.93 1.94 5.70
N PHE A 26 -5.36 2.43 6.88
CA PHE A 26 -4.55 3.33 7.69
C PHE A 26 -3.27 2.66 8.21
N ALA A 27 -3.36 1.41 8.67
CA ALA A 27 -2.19 0.65 9.11
C ALA A 27 -1.21 0.37 7.95
N GLY A 28 -1.73 0.04 6.77
CA GLY A 28 -0.93 -0.17 5.56
C GLY A 28 -0.20 1.10 5.12
N LEU A 29 -0.90 2.24 5.11
CA LEU A 29 -0.32 3.54 4.76
C LEU A 29 0.83 3.92 5.72
N LYS A 30 0.67 3.69 7.02
CA LYS A 30 1.75 3.90 8.00
C LYS A 30 2.97 3.04 7.70
N LYS A 31 2.77 1.72 7.53
CA LYS A 31 3.86 0.78 7.22
C LYS A 31 4.58 1.16 5.93
N PHE A 32 3.84 1.58 4.90
CA PHE A 32 4.41 2.06 3.65
C PHE A 32 5.35 3.24 3.89
N ILE A 33 4.87 4.28 4.61
CA ILE A 33 5.67 5.47 4.91
C ILE A 33 6.92 5.10 5.74
N GLU A 34 6.75 4.31 6.79
CA GLU A 34 7.85 3.85 7.66
C GLU A 34 8.91 3.07 6.89
N PHE A 35 8.50 2.20 5.96
CA PHE A 35 9.42 1.43 5.12
C PHE A 35 10.30 2.34 4.25
N PHE A 36 9.71 3.35 3.64
CA PHE A 36 10.44 4.28 2.76
C PHE A 36 11.29 5.28 3.54
N GLU A 37 10.89 5.67 4.75
CA GLU A 37 11.69 6.53 5.63
C GLU A 37 13.00 5.87 6.08
N GLN A 38 13.03 4.54 6.14
CA GLN A 38 14.22 3.76 6.53
C GLN A 38 15.19 3.51 5.38
N GLN A 39 14.80 3.83 4.13
CA GLN A 39 15.67 3.62 2.97
C GLN A 39 16.84 4.59 3.00
N SER A 40 18.06 4.08 2.82
CA SER A 40 19.28 4.87 2.65
C SER A 40 19.64 5.11 1.18
N ASP A 41 18.70 4.82 0.27
CA ASP A 41 18.87 5.00 -1.16
C ASP A 41 18.99 6.50 -1.50
N GLN A 42 20.10 6.89 -2.12
CA GLN A 42 20.37 8.26 -2.52
C GLN A 42 19.48 8.75 -3.67
N HIS A 43 18.87 7.82 -4.42
CA HIS A 43 17.91 8.15 -5.47
C HIS A 43 16.50 8.38 -4.92
N PHE A 44 16.23 7.90 -3.71
CA PHE A 44 14.95 8.10 -3.05
C PHE A 44 14.94 9.42 -2.27
N ARG A 45 14.00 10.30 -2.61
CA ARG A 45 13.82 11.56 -1.91
C ARG A 45 12.73 11.43 -0.87
N SER A 46 13.14 11.50 0.40
CA SER A 46 12.20 11.46 1.53
C SER A 46 11.13 12.55 1.47
N GLU A 47 11.41 13.66 0.77
CA GLU A 47 10.45 14.73 0.56
C GLU A 47 9.22 14.30 -0.24
N ASP A 48 9.36 13.30 -1.12
CA ASP A 48 8.24 12.79 -1.92
C ASP A 48 7.20 12.07 -1.04
N LEU A 49 7.62 11.54 0.11
CA LEU A 49 6.71 10.98 1.12
C LEU A 49 5.82 12.04 1.76
N ASN A 50 6.19 13.33 1.72
CA ASN A 50 5.36 14.38 2.32
C ASN A 50 3.99 14.48 1.67
N VAL A 51 3.87 14.17 0.37
CA VAL A 51 2.57 14.13 -0.32
C VAL A 51 1.71 13.00 0.26
N ILE A 52 2.32 11.86 0.52
CA ILE A 52 1.63 10.66 1.04
C ILE A 52 1.26 10.85 2.52
N ARG A 53 2.14 11.46 3.33
CA ARG A 53 1.88 11.78 4.75
C ARG A 53 0.66 12.69 4.93
N LYS A 54 0.31 13.55 3.97
CA LYS A 54 -0.91 14.40 4.03
C LYS A 54 -2.20 13.59 4.12
N TYR A 55 -2.19 12.32 3.72
CA TYR A 55 -3.37 11.45 3.83
C TYR A 55 -3.54 10.82 5.21
N LEU A 56 -2.49 10.81 6.06
CA LEU A 56 -2.58 10.22 7.40
C LEU A 56 -3.65 10.90 8.29
N PRO A 57 -3.73 12.24 8.37
CA PRO A 57 -4.79 12.89 9.15
C PRO A 57 -6.19 12.57 8.61
N ILE A 58 -6.35 12.53 7.29
CA ILE A 58 -7.63 12.25 6.64
C ILE A 58 -8.09 10.82 6.96
N MET A 59 -7.20 9.84 6.81
CA MET A 59 -7.50 8.44 7.15
C MET A 59 -7.75 8.26 8.65
N ARG A 60 -7.05 8.99 9.52
CA ARG A 60 -7.31 8.97 10.96
C ARG A 60 -8.71 9.49 11.29
N CYS A 61 -9.16 10.57 10.66
CA CYS A 61 -10.53 11.06 10.83
C CYS A 61 -11.55 10.00 10.38
N LYS A 62 -11.35 9.39 9.21
CA LYS A 62 -12.21 8.32 8.70
C LYS A 62 -12.22 7.08 9.60
N ASP A 63 -11.08 6.70 10.16
CA ASP A 63 -10.99 5.58 11.10
C ASP A 63 -11.81 5.86 12.38
N ILE A 64 -11.70 7.07 12.92
CA ILE A 64 -12.49 7.52 14.08
C ILE A 64 -14.00 7.54 13.76
N GLU A 65 -14.38 8.06 12.59
CA GLU A 65 -15.77 8.09 12.13
C GLU A 65 -16.35 6.69 11.94
N SER A 66 -15.57 5.77 11.35
CA SER A 66 -15.99 4.38 11.15
C SER A 66 -16.25 3.62 12.45
N LYS A 67 -15.68 4.07 13.56
CA LYS A 67 -15.88 3.50 14.91
C LYS A 67 -17.05 4.12 15.66
N LYS A 68 -17.64 5.20 15.15
CA LYS A 68 -18.80 5.89 15.73
C LYS A 68 -20.14 5.46 15.11
N GLN A 69 -20.11 4.78 13.96
CA GLN A 69 -21.27 4.09 13.38
C GLN A 69 -21.43 2.70 13.99
#